data_AF-A0A4Y2AT96-F1
#
_entry.id   AF-A0A4Y2AT96-F1
#
_cell.length_a   1.000
_cell.length_b   1.000
_cell.length_c   1.000
_cell.angle_alpha   90.00
_cell.angle_beta   90.00
_cell.angle_gamma   90.00
#
_symmetry.space_group_name_H-M   'P 1'
#
loop_
_entity.id
_entity.type
_entity.pdbx_description
1 polymer ?
#
loop_
_entity_poly.entity_id
_entity_poly.type
_entity_poly.pdbx_seq_one_letter_code
_entity_poly.pdbx_strand_id
1 'polypeptide(L)'
;MICGGLVHSGFMTNTCQTSLQMKLHLTITMKLTSMTLCRLLLKSSLLQNSLLNFSSFSKLTRVLAYCFRFVHNIRSPSKKCSGPLTAAELVVAENLIIQLLQKQEFSVEIRMLRENKPLPCNSKLLALNIFLDKSGIIRVGGRLSKHSTLNINQKHPMLLPKDHHLTRSIIKEYHVRYLHAGPQLLLSLLRQKFWFSHGLSIVRQECHKCLTCRRAKSQSCQQLMSDLPSVRITPGRPFKRVGVDFCGPFLTKPNVIRSKVKFKSYVALFICMWSKAVHIELVSDLSTAAFLAALRRFLSRRGLPSDIYSDNGTNFKGAANHLRHLFNIAKGSEIQQFCTSNYIQWHFIPPYSPNHGGLWEASIKLAKHHLTRVCKSTILNFEEMTTLLCQIEACINSRPLTPLSSDPSDISALTPGHFLIGSSLLDLPEPTNAQLKLPLSVRWQTIQDQRKQFWSRWSREYLHHLQHRPKWASPK
;
A
#
# COMPACT_ATOMS: atom_id res chain seq x y z
N MET A 1 52.63 46.66 30.15
CA MET A 1 51.79 47.37 29.15
C MET A 1 51.83 46.54 27.87
N ILE A 2 50.66 45.99 27.50
CA ILE A 2 50.24 45.48 26.17
C ILE A 2 51.22 44.56 25.41
N CYS A 3 50.83 43.29 25.26
CA CYS A 3 50.94 42.56 23.99
C CYS A 3 49.87 41.46 23.95
N GLY A 4 48.92 41.59 23.01
CA GLY A 4 47.99 40.52 22.64
C GLY A 4 48.74 39.36 21.96
N GLY A 5 48.17 38.19 21.74
CA GLY A 5 46.80 37.70 21.80
C GLY A 5 46.77 36.36 21.03
N LEU A 6 45.61 35.69 21.13
CA LEU A 6 45.16 34.49 20.38
C LEU A 6 45.52 33.10 20.92
N VAL A 7 44.45 32.35 21.14
CA VAL A 7 44.32 30.99 21.68
C VAL A 7 43.96 30.06 20.54
N HIS A 8 44.61 28.88 20.40
CA HIS A 8 43.98 27.61 19.97
C HIS A 8 44.86 26.35 20.19
N SER A 9 44.22 25.34 20.81
CA SER A 9 44.31 23.87 20.62
C SER A 9 45.57 23.03 20.96
N GLY A 10 45.34 21.90 21.67
CA GLY A 10 46.18 20.69 21.62
C GLY A 10 46.04 19.72 22.82
N PHE A 11 45.41 18.55 22.61
CA PHE A 11 45.26 17.43 23.57
C PHE A 11 45.82 16.15 22.93
N MET A 12 46.54 15.28 23.68
CA MET A 12 46.87 13.84 23.49
C MET A 12 48.09 13.53 24.41
N THR A 13 48.32 12.41 25.13
CA THR A 13 47.88 11.00 25.14
C THR A 13 48.34 10.32 26.47
N ASN A 14 47.63 9.30 26.98
CA ASN A 14 48.13 8.44 28.07
C ASN A 14 47.47 7.04 28.03
N THR A 15 48.04 6.07 27.30
CA THR A 15 47.54 4.67 27.22
C THR A 15 48.63 3.63 26.89
N CYS A 16 49.83 3.71 27.49
CA CYS A 16 50.97 2.85 27.07
C CYS A 16 51.42 1.75 28.07
N GLN A 17 50.73 1.53 29.19
CA GLN A 17 51.22 0.57 30.21
C GLN A 17 50.54 -0.81 30.26
N THR A 18 49.38 -1.01 29.62
CA THR A 18 48.67 -2.30 29.62
C THR A 18 49.09 -3.25 28.49
N SER A 19 49.91 -2.81 27.53
CA SER A 19 50.29 -3.62 26.35
C SER A 19 51.50 -4.55 26.58
N LEU A 20 52.31 -4.32 27.62
CA LEU A 20 53.51 -5.12 27.88
C LEU A 20 53.23 -6.43 28.63
N GLN A 21 52.25 -6.46 29.54
CA GLN A 21 51.90 -7.70 30.26
C GLN A 21 51.25 -8.76 29.35
N MET A 22 50.59 -8.36 28.25
CA MET A 22 50.05 -9.30 27.25
C MET A 22 51.12 -9.86 26.30
N LYS A 23 52.25 -9.17 26.12
CA LYS A 23 53.32 -9.61 25.19
C LYS A 23 54.22 -10.67 25.81
N LEU A 24 54.41 -10.68 27.13
CA LEU A 24 55.33 -11.62 27.78
C LEU A 24 54.76 -13.04 27.92
N HIS A 25 53.43 -13.19 27.95
CA HIS A 25 52.81 -14.51 28.14
C HIS A 25 52.69 -15.33 26.84
N LEU A 26 52.90 -14.71 25.67
CA LEU A 26 52.82 -15.37 24.36
C LEU A 26 54.15 -15.96 23.85
N THR A 27 55.27 -15.65 24.50
CA THR A 27 56.61 -16.02 24.00
C THR A 27 57.10 -17.41 24.46
N ILE A 28 56.39 -18.08 25.37
CA ILE A 28 56.82 -19.36 25.93
C ILE A 28 55.77 -20.44 25.63
N THR A 29 56.06 -21.28 24.62
CA THR A 29 55.51 -22.63 24.30
C THR A 29 55.18 -22.84 22.81
N MET A 30 56.13 -22.58 21.92
CA MET A 30 56.03 -22.95 20.50
C MET A 30 56.63 -24.33 20.23
N LYS A 31 55.82 -25.40 20.36
CA LYS A 31 56.07 -26.67 19.67
C LYS A 31 54.79 -27.48 19.50
N LEU A 32 53.78 -26.92 18.82
CA LEU A 32 52.44 -27.49 18.84
C LEU A 32 51.74 -27.36 17.47
N THR A 33 51.30 -28.49 16.93
CA THR A 33 50.72 -28.73 15.59
C THR A 33 49.51 -27.84 15.26
N SER A 34 49.08 -27.80 13.99
CA SER A 34 47.91 -27.04 13.49
C SER A 34 46.66 -27.11 14.40
N MET A 35 46.40 -28.28 14.98
CA MET A 35 45.30 -28.52 15.93
C MET A 35 45.41 -27.76 17.27
N THR A 36 46.61 -27.35 17.66
CA THR A 36 46.85 -26.88 19.02
C THR A 36 46.69 -25.38 19.19
N LEU A 37 46.93 -24.58 18.15
CA LEU A 37 46.55 -23.16 18.18
C LEU A 37 45.02 -23.03 18.16
N CYS A 38 44.35 -23.95 17.46
CA CYS A 38 42.90 -24.15 17.55
C CYS A 38 42.49 -24.49 18.99
N ARG A 39 43.21 -25.39 19.68
CA ARG A 39 43.02 -25.69 21.12
C ARG A 39 43.32 -24.51 22.06
N LEU A 40 44.26 -23.63 21.71
CA LEU A 40 44.59 -22.42 22.48
C LEU A 40 43.51 -21.34 22.34
N LEU A 41 42.99 -21.11 21.13
CA LEU A 41 41.81 -20.26 20.89
C LEU A 41 40.54 -20.84 21.56
N LEU A 42 40.44 -22.17 21.66
CA LEU A 42 39.38 -22.91 22.36
C LEU A 42 39.49 -22.93 23.89
N LYS A 43 40.62 -22.52 24.49
CA LYS A 43 40.82 -22.59 25.96
C LYS A 43 40.38 -21.32 26.69
N SER A 44 40.36 -20.17 26.02
CA SER A 44 39.88 -18.93 26.62
C SER A 44 38.38 -18.74 26.31
N SER A 45 37.53 -18.97 27.32
CA SER A 45 36.08 -18.70 27.25
C SER A 45 35.75 -17.28 26.76
N LEU A 46 36.62 -16.31 27.07
CA LEU A 46 36.50 -14.91 26.65
C LEU A 46 36.53 -14.74 25.12
N LEU A 47 37.53 -15.30 24.42
CA LEU A 47 37.62 -15.18 22.96
C LEU A 47 36.50 -15.92 22.24
N GLN A 48 36.02 -17.03 22.82
CA GLN A 48 34.92 -17.81 22.26
C GLN A 48 33.60 -17.02 22.26
N ASN A 49 33.31 -16.32 23.37
CA ASN A 49 32.13 -15.45 23.48
C ASN A 49 32.24 -14.21 22.57
N SER A 50 33.42 -13.59 22.47
CA SER A 50 33.64 -12.42 21.60
C SER A 50 33.54 -12.77 20.11
N LEU A 51 34.03 -13.94 19.69
CA LEU A 51 33.96 -14.42 18.31
C LEU A 51 32.55 -14.78 17.87
N LEU A 52 31.70 -15.23 18.80
CA LEU A 52 30.35 -15.61 18.45
C LEU A 52 29.44 -14.39 18.32
N ASN A 53 29.67 -13.27 19.01
CA ASN A 53 28.84 -12.05 19.00
C ASN A 53 28.82 -11.21 17.70
N PHE A 54 29.29 -11.76 16.58
CA PHE A 54 29.31 -11.03 15.31
C PHE A 54 27.91 -10.94 14.67
N SER A 55 27.58 -9.76 14.15
CA SER A 55 26.29 -9.49 13.50
C SER A 55 26.14 -10.08 12.09
N SER A 56 27.23 -10.58 11.51
CA SER A 56 27.27 -11.16 10.16
C SER A 56 28.14 -12.41 10.13
N PHE A 57 27.51 -13.53 9.77
CA PHE A 57 28.16 -14.82 9.60
C PHE A 57 29.26 -14.78 8.53
N SER A 58 28.99 -14.24 7.33
CA SER A 58 30.03 -14.08 6.30
C SER A 58 31.20 -13.18 6.70
N LYS A 59 30.98 -12.18 7.56
CA LYS A 59 32.08 -11.33 8.04
C LYS A 59 32.96 -12.11 9.02
N LEU A 60 32.33 -12.86 9.93
CA LEU A 60 33.02 -13.73 10.87
C LEU A 60 33.84 -14.83 10.17
N THR A 61 33.27 -15.51 9.17
CA THR A 61 33.98 -16.55 8.40
C THR A 61 35.21 -16.00 7.71
N ARG A 62 35.12 -14.81 7.10
CA ARG A 62 36.26 -14.15 6.45
C ARG A 62 37.35 -13.75 7.45
N VAL A 63 36.97 -13.17 8.60
CA VAL A 63 37.93 -12.78 9.64
C VAL A 63 38.69 -14.01 10.13
N LEU A 64 37.99 -15.10 10.45
CA LEU A 64 38.63 -16.34 10.89
C LEU A 64 39.50 -16.98 9.80
N ALA A 65 39.08 -16.93 8.54
CA ALA A 65 39.89 -17.41 7.42
C ALA A 65 41.20 -16.61 7.27
N TYR A 66 41.16 -15.28 7.42
CA TYR A 66 42.37 -14.46 7.44
C TYR A 66 43.26 -14.76 8.64
N CYS A 67 42.69 -14.97 9.83
CA CYS A 67 43.46 -15.38 11.01
C CYS A 67 44.18 -16.72 10.76
N PHE A 68 43.51 -17.70 10.16
CA PHE A 68 44.12 -18.98 9.80
C PHE A 68 45.22 -18.84 8.76
N ARG A 69 45.01 -18.01 7.73
CA ARG A 69 46.04 -17.72 6.73
C ARG A 69 47.27 -17.05 7.34
N PHE A 70 47.07 -16.10 8.23
CA PHE A 70 48.17 -15.45 8.95
C PHE A 70 49.00 -16.46 9.73
N VAL A 71 48.35 -17.35 10.49
CA VAL A 71 49.00 -18.44 11.21
C VAL A 71 49.73 -19.40 10.26
N HIS A 72 49.15 -19.72 9.12
CA HIS A 72 49.79 -20.55 8.10
C HIS A 72 51.06 -19.89 7.54
N ASN A 73 50.98 -18.61 7.18
CA ASN A 73 52.11 -17.87 6.60
C ASN A 73 53.28 -17.68 7.56
N ILE A 74 53.02 -17.59 8.87
CA ILE A 74 54.08 -17.59 9.89
C ILE A 74 54.74 -18.97 9.99
N ARG A 75 53.97 -20.05 9.90
CA ARG A 75 54.46 -21.42 10.06
C ARG A 75 55.15 -21.98 8.81
N SER A 76 54.77 -21.50 7.64
CA SER A 76 55.27 -21.99 6.35
C SER A 76 55.79 -20.81 5.51
N PRO A 77 56.91 -20.19 5.93
CA PRO A 77 57.46 -19.02 5.25
C PRO A 77 57.89 -19.31 3.80
N SER A 78 58.14 -20.57 3.45
CA SER A 78 58.45 -21.04 2.09
C SER A 78 57.23 -21.24 1.17
N LYS A 79 56.01 -21.29 1.73
CA LYS A 79 54.75 -21.46 0.98
C LYS A 79 53.70 -20.45 1.45
N LYS A 80 54.03 -19.16 1.39
CA LYS A 80 53.10 -18.10 1.81
C LYS A 80 51.90 -18.04 0.86
N CYS A 81 50.71 -18.02 1.43
CA CYS A 81 49.47 -17.75 0.71
C CYS A 81 49.21 -16.24 0.68
N SER A 82 49.13 -15.67 -0.52
CA SER A 82 48.79 -14.28 -0.79
C SER A 82 47.56 -14.19 -1.72
N GLY A 83 46.94 -13.01 -1.84
CA GLY A 83 45.77 -12.80 -2.72
C GLY A 83 44.40 -12.97 -2.02
N PRO A 84 43.29 -13.12 -2.77
CA PRO A 84 41.95 -13.28 -2.19
C PRO A 84 41.78 -14.58 -1.39
N LEU A 85 40.79 -14.64 -0.50
CA LEU A 85 40.46 -15.87 0.25
C LEU A 85 39.96 -16.96 -0.69
N THR A 86 40.48 -18.17 -0.53
CA THR A 86 40.04 -19.35 -1.29
C THR A 86 38.78 -19.97 -0.67
N ALA A 87 38.02 -20.71 -1.47
CA ALA A 87 36.82 -21.42 -0.98
C ALA A 87 37.18 -22.44 0.12
N ALA A 88 38.33 -23.10 0.01
CA ALA A 88 38.80 -24.08 1.01
C ALA A 88 39.02 -23.42 2.38
N GLU A 89 39.65 -22.25 2.43
CA GLU A 89 39.86 -21.50 3.69
C GLU A 89 38.55 -21.06 4.33
N LEU A 90 37.59 -20.63 3.51
CA LEU A 90 36.26 -20.25 4.00
C LEU A 90 35.50 -21.46 4.58
N VAL A 91 35.59 -22.62 3.95
CA VAL A 91 34.97 -23.86 4.45
C VAL A 91 35.60 -24.29 5.77
N VAL A 92 36.93 -24.17 5.92
CA VAL A 92 37.63 -24.48 7.19
C VAL A 92 37.18 -23.52 8.30
N ALA A 93 37.10 -22.22 8.01
CA ALA A 93 36.60 -21.22 8.96
C ALA A 93 35.14 -21.46 9.35
N GLU A 94 34.28 -21.75 8.38
CA GLU A 94 32.88 -22.05 8.61
C GLU A 94 32.68 -23.28 9.50
N ASN A 95 33.38 -24.37 9.20
CA ASN A 95 33.35 -25.59 9.99
C ASN A 95 33.79 -25.33 11.43
N LEU A 96 34.83 -24.51 11.66
CA LEU A 96 35.24 -24.15 13.01
C LEU A 96 34.13 -23.39 13.76
N ILE A 97 33.52 -22.37 13.14
CA ILE A 97 32.46 -21.59 13.79
C ILE A 97 31.32 -22.51 14.24
N ILE A 98 30.91 -23.43 13.38
CA ILE A 98 29.84 -24.38 13.69
C ILE A 98 30.26 -25.32 14.81
N GLN A 99 31.50 -25.81 14.83
CA GLN A 99 32.02 -26.61 15.94
C GLN A 99 32.02 -25.85 17.26
N LEU A 100 32.41 -24.57 17.26
CA LEU A 100 32.40 -23.74 18.46
C LEU A 100 30.97 -23.53 18.96
N LEU A 101 30.05 -23.24 18.05
CA LEU A 101 28.63 -23.07 18.34
C LEU A 101 28.03 -24.35 18.93
N GLN A 102 28.31 -25.51 18.34
CA GLN A 102 27.84 -26.79 18.82
C GLN A 102 28.48 -27.18 20.16
N LYS A 103 29.76 -26.86 20.39
CA LYS A 103 30.40 -27.08 21.69
C LYS A 103 29.79 -26.26 22.81
N GLN A 104 29.33 -25.04 22.52
CA GLN A 104 28.68 -24.20 23.51
C GLN A 104 27.29 -24.72 23.86
N GLU A 105 26.47 -25.04 22.85
CA GLU A 105 25.05 -25.37 23.04
C GLU A 105 24.77 -26.86 23.25
N PHE A 106 25.63 -27.75 22.72
CA PHE A 106 25.46 -29.21 22.74
C PHE A 106 26.65 -29.93 23.39
N SER A 107 27.25 -29.32 24.42
CA SER A 107 28.45 -29.84 25.09
C SER A 107 28.25 -31.26 25.66
N VAL A 108 27.08 -31.53 26.24
CA VAL A 108 26.72 -32.82 26.85
C VAL A 108 26.58 -33.89 25.78
N GLU A 109 25.87 -33.59 24.70
CA GLU A 109 25.65 -34.50 23.58
C GLU A 109 26.95 -34.83 22.86
N ILE A 110 27.84 -33.84 22.68
CA ILE A 110 29.17 -34.08 22.10
C ILE A 110 29.99 -35.04 22.97
N ARG A 111 29.95 -34.88 24.30
CA ARG A 111 30.66 -35.79 25.22
C ARG A 111 30.11 -37.21 25.11
N MET A 112 28.78 -37.38 25.14
CA MET A 112 28.14 -38.69 25.02
C MET A 112 28.45 -39.37 23.67
N LEU A 113 28.38 -38.62 22.56
CA LEU A 113 28.69 -39.13 21.23
C LEU A 113 30.17 -39.55 21.09
N ARG A 114 31.10 -38.87 21.77
CA ARG A 114 32.52 -39.26 21.79
C ARG A 114 32.76 -40.54 22.59
N GLU A 115 31.99 -40.74 23.66
CA GLU A 115 32.06 -41.92 24.51
C GLU A 115 31.22 -43.10 23.97
N ASN A 116 30.63 -42.97 22.79
CA ASN A 116 29.67 -43.93 22.20
C ASN A 116 28.52 -44.31 23.15
N LYS A 117 28.10 -43.38 24.01
CA LYS A 117 26.98 -43.57 24.94
C LYS A 117 25.67 -43.09 24.30
N PRO A 118 24.54 -43.74 24.62
CA PRO A 118 23.23 -43.28 24.15
C PRO A 118 22.92 -41.88 24.69
N LEU A 119 22.21 -41.08 23.90
CA LEU A 119 21.78 -39.74 24.30
C LEU A 119 20.74 -39.83 25.44
N PRO A 120 20.65 -38.80 26.31
CA PRO A 120 19.66 -38.78 27.38
C PRO A 120 18.24 -38.87 26.82
N CYS A 121 17.37 -39.71 27.41
CA CYS A 121 15.98 -39.93 26.98
C CYS A 121 15.15 -38.64 26.83
N ASN A 122 15.50 -37.58 27.57
CA ASN A 122 14.82 -36.29 27.54
C ASN A 122 15.35 -35.32 26.45
N SER A 123 16.35 -35.73 25.68
CA SER A 123 16.94 -34.87 24.66
C SER A 123 16.05 -34.80 23.41
N LYS A 124 15.69 -33.57 23.00
CA LYS A 124 14.91 -33.31 21.77
C LYS A 124 15.63 -33.75 20.48
N LEU A 125 16.90 -34.14 20.60
CA LEU A 125 17.78 -34.55 19.50
C LEU A 125 17.78 -36.07 19.27
N LEU A 126 17.19 -36.87 20.19
CA LEU A 126 17.04 -38.33 20.01
C LEU A 126 16.33 -38.70 18.71
N ALA A 127 15.29 -37.94 18.35
CA ALA A 127 14.52 -38.17 17.12
C ALA A 127 15.32 -37.92 15.83
N LEU A 128 16.50 -37.28 15.91
CA LEU A 128 17.28 -36.83 14.75
C LEU A 128 18.46 -37.77 14.41
N ASN A 129 18.59 -38.91 15.10
CA ASN A 129 19.66 -39.90 14.90
C ASN A 129 21.04 -39.24 14.65
N ILE A 130 21.45 -38.35 15.55
CA ILE A 130 22.62 -37.50 15.34
C ILE A 130 23.94 -38.27 15.49
N PHE A 131 24.96 -37.87 14.74
CA PHE A 131 26.29 -38.45 14.82
C PHE A 131 27.39 -37.38 14.65
N LEU A 132 28.61 -37.72 15.06
CA LEU A 132 29.78 -36.85 14.91
C LEU A 132 30.51 -37.17 13.59
N ASP A 133 30.72 -36.16 12.75
CA ASP A 133 31.52 -36.29 11.53
C ASP A 133 33.03 -36.38 11.85
N LYS A 134 33.86 -36.78 10.88
CA LYS A 134 35.34 -36.80 10.94
C LYS A 134 35.94 -35.46 11.35
N SER A 135 35.23 -34.37 11.03
CA SER A 135 35.61 -33.02 11.41
C SER A 135 35.25 -32.66 12.86
N GLY A 136 34.44 -33.46 13.55
CA GLY A 136 33.97 -33.18 14.92
C GLY A 136 32.68 -32.34 14.98
N ILE A 137 31.94 -32.25 13.88
CA ILE A 137 30.65 -31.55 13.77
C ILE A 137 29.50 -32.54 14.00
N ILE A 138 28.51 -32.14 14.80
CA ILE A 138 27.25 -32.88 14.91
C ILE A 138 26.45 -32.71 13.63
N ARG A 139 26.10 -33.83 13.00
CA ARG A 139 25.24 -33.90 11.83
C ARG A 139 24.00 -34.72 12.13
N VAL A 140 22.92 -34.40 11.42
CA VAL A 140 21.65 -35.11 11.52
C VAL A 140 21.70 -36.38 10.67
N GLY A 141 21.36 -37.51 11.28
CA GLY A 141 21.18 -38.77 10.57
C GLY A 141 19.85 -38.78 9.82
N GLY A 142 19.80 -39.51 8.72
CA GLY A 142 18.60 -39.59 7.90
C GLY A 142 18.55 -40.89 7.10
N ARG A 143 17.39 -41.15 6.49
CA ARG A 143 17.15 -42.35 5.65
C ARG A 143 17.80 -42.28 4.27
N LEU A 144 18.45 -41.16 3.93
CA LEU A 144 19.02 -40.87 2.61
C LEU A 144 20.52 -41.18 2.50
N SER A 145 21.10 -41.91 3.46
CA SER A 145 22.54 -42.21 3.52
C SER A 145 23.06 -42.96 2.28
N LYS A 146 22.24 -43.82 1.66
CA LYS A 146 22.59 -44.63 0.49
C LYS A 146 22.45 -43.91 -0.87
N HIS A 147 21.95 -42.67 -0.92
CA HIS A 147 21.68 -41.98 -2.18
C HIS A 147 22.97 -41.48 -2.84
N SER A 148 23.45 -42.09 -3.93
CA SER A 148 24.81 -41.82 -4.46
C SER A 148 25.04 -40.38 -4.93
N THR A 149 24.02 -39.70 -5.46
CA THR A 149 24.17 -38.38 -6.12
C THR A 149 24.11 -37.16 -5.20
N LEU A 150 23.72 -37.31 -3.92
CA LEU A 150 23.57 -36.17 -3.01
C LEU A 150 24.89 -35.82 -2.30
N ASN A 151 25.15 -34.53 -2.12
CA ASN A 151 26.31 -34.06 -1.37
C ASN A 151 26.19 -34.45 0.12
N ILE A 152 27.32 -34.65 0.80
CA ILE A 152 27.35 -35.04 2.23
C ILE A 152 26.58 -34.07 3.12
N ASN A 153 26.60 -32.77 2.79
CA ASN A 153 25.85 -31.75 3.52
C ASN A 153 24.33 -31.85 3.32
N GLN A 154 23.88 -32.37 2.18
CA GLN A 154 22.46 -32.60 1.91
C GLN A 154 21.98 -33.90 2.54
N LYS A 155 22.82 -34.95 2.55
CA LYS A 155 22.54 -36.22 3.23
C LYS A 155 22.48 -36.04 4.75
N HIS A 156 23.46 -35.31 5.27
CA HIS A 156 23.72 -35.16 6.69
C HIS A 156 23.96 -33.68 7.01
N PRO A 157 22.89 -32.87 7.07
CA PRO A 157 23.01 -31.45 7.35
C PRO A 157 23.58 -31.20 8.76
N MET A 158 24.32 -30.11 8.89
CA MET A 158 24.97 -29.71 10.14
C MET A 158 23.92 -29.18 11.12
N LEU A 159 23.93 -29.67 12.35
CA LEU A 159 22.96 -29.25 13.36
C LEU A 159 23.28 -27.84 13.88
N LEU A 160 22.32 -26.93 13.83
CA LEU A 160 22.42 -25.59 14.42
C LEU A 160 21.46 -25.45 15.62
N PRO A 161 21.88 -24.74 16.68
CA PRO A 161 21.01 -24.38 17.78
C PRO A 161 19.92 -23.41 17.32
N LYS A 162 18.68 -23.67 17.75
CA LYS A 162 17.50 -22.92 17.32
C LYS A 162 17.50 -21.47 17.84
N ASP A 163 17.92 -21.26 19.10
CA ASP A 163 17.81 -20.00 19.82
C ASP A 163 19.13 -19.22 19.86
N HIS A 164 20.01 -19.42 18.87
CA HIS A 164 21.28 -18.70 18.81
C HIS A 164 21.25 -17.58 17.77
N HIS A 165 21.87 -16.45 18.10
CA HIS A 165 21.86 -15.28 17.22
C HIS A 165 22.60 -15.52 15.89
N LEU A 166 23.68 -16.33 15.89
CA LEU A 166 24.35 -16.75 14.64
C LEU A 166 23.43 -17.52 13.71
N THR A 167 22.58 -18.41 14.24
CA THR A 167 21.57 -19.12 13.42
C THR A 167 20.63 -18.12 12.76
N ARG A 168 20.17 -17.10 13.50
CA ARG A 168 19.36 -16.01 12.93
C ARG A 168 20.13 -15.20 11.88
N SER A 169 21.42 -14.93 12.11
CA SER A 169 22.28 -14.24 11.13
C SER A 169 22.44 -15.05 9.83
N ILE A 170 22.58 -16.37 9.91
CA ILE A 170 22.67 -17.26 8.73
C ILE A 170 21.35 -17.18 7.93
N ILE A 171 20.21 -17.29 8.62
CA ILE A 171 18.89 -17.18 7.97
C ILE A 171 18.72 -15.83 7.26
N LYS A 172 19.09 -14.73 7.94
CA LYS A 172 19.02 -13.37 7.38
C LYS A 172 19.92 -13.23 6.14
N GLU A 173 21.12 -13.81 6.18
CA GLU A 173 22.05 -13.75 5.06
C GLU A 173 21.53 -14.54 3.85
N TYR A 174 21.01 -15.75 4.05
CA TYR A 174 20.37 -16.51 3.00
C TYR A 174 19.14 -15.79 2.44
N HIS A 175 18.31 -15.17 3.29
CA HIS A 175 17.16 -14.41 2.85
C HIS A 175 17.55 -13.28 1.88
N VAL A 176 18.61 -12.52 2.19
CA VAL A 176 19.10 -11.44 1.32
C VAL A 176 19.81 -12.00 0.07
N ARG A 177 20.67 -13.02 0.24
CA ARG A 177 21.43 -13.63 -0.86
C ARG A 177 20.53 -14.20 -1.94
N TYR A 178 19.40 -14.80 -1.56
CA TYR A 178 18.41 -15.35 -2.48
C TYR A 178 17.24 -14.38 -2.73
N LEU A 179 17.54 -13.09 -2.85
CA LEU A 179 16.61 -12.04 -3.31
C LEU A 179 15.29 -11.99 -2.53
N HIS A 180 15.37 -11.99 -1.20
CA HIS A 180 14.21 -11.95 -0.32
C HIS A 180 13.28 -13.18 -0.46
N ALA A 181 13.84 -14.36 -0.74
CA ALA A 181 13.13 -15.63 -0.84
C ALA A 181 12.10 -15.82 0.29
N GLY A 182 10.91 -16.28 -0.09
CA GLY A 182 9.82 -16.57 0.84
C GLY A 182 10.15 -17.71 1.80
N PRO A 183 9.41 -17.87 2.92
CA PRO A 183 9.82 -18.74 4.03
C PRO A 183 10.01 -20.23 3.66
N GLN A 184 9.20 -20.76 2.74
CA GLN A 184 9.31 -22.16 2.32
C GLN A 184 10.56 -22.41 1.47
N LEU A 185 10.80 -21.56 0.47
CA LEU A 185 12.00 -21.62 -0.37
C LEU A 185 13.27 -21.41 0.44
N LEU A 186 13.25 -20.42 1.34
CA LEU A 186 14.38 -20.14 2.20
C LEU A 186 14.73 -21.32 3.12
N LEU A 187 13.71 -22.00 3.67
CA LEU A 187 13.92 -23.20 4.47
C LEU A 187 14.50 -24.37 3.65
N SER A 188 14.04 -24.58 2.41
CA SER A 188 14.57 -25.66 1.56
C SER A 188 16.03 -25.42 1.20
N LEU A 189 16.42 -24.17 0.91
CA LEU A 189 17.80 -23.78 0.65
C LEU A 189 18.70 -23.97 1.88
N LEU A 190 18.23 -23.58 3.07
CA LEU A 190 18.97 -23.80 4.32
C LEU A 190 19.16 -25.31 4.61
N ARG A 191 18.13 -26.13 4.36
CA ARG A 191 18.17 -27.58 4.60
C ARG A 191 19.17 -28.34 3.73
N GLN A 192 19.67 -27.74 2.66
CA GLN A 192 20.75 -28.34 1.86
C GLN A 192 22.09 -28.42 2.63
N LYS A 193 22.22 -27.67 3.73
CA LYS A 193 23.47 -27.60 4.51
C LYS A 193 23.26 -27.64 6.02
N PHE A 194 22.18 -27.04 6.52
CA PHE A 194 21.92 -26.85 7.94
C PHE A 194 20.60 -27.45 8.38
N TRP A 195 20.55 -27.92 9.63
CA TRP A 195 19.32 -28.40 10.26
C TRP A 195 19.12 -27.76 11.62
N PHE A 196 17.89 -27.38 11.94
CA PHE A 196 17.51 -26.84 13.25
C PHE A 196 16.03 -27.12 13.51
N SER A 197 15.66 -27.25 14.79
CA SER A 197 14.28 -27.54 15.21
C SER A 197 13.33 -26.37 14.91
N HIS A 198 12.06 -26.66 14.61
CA HIS A 198 11.02 -25.67 14.28
C HIS A 198 11.40 -24.71 13.15
N GLY A 199 12.12 -25.21 12.14
CA GLY A 199 12.79 -24.34 11.16
C GLY A 199 11.88 -23.34 10.44
N LEU A 200 10.68 -23.75 10.02
CA LEU A 200 9.75 -22.85 9.33
C LEU A 200 9.30 -21.67 10.20
N SER A 201 9.11 -21.89 11.50
CA SER A 201 8.67 -20.84 12.43
C SER A 201 9.72 -19.74 12.56
N ILE A 202 10.99 -20.13 12.74
CA ILE A 202 12.11 -19.19 12.89
C ILE A 202 12.35 -18.44 11.58
N VAL A 203 12.32 -19.15 10.44
CA VAL A 203 12.47 -18.53 9.13
C VAL A 203 11.34 -17.52 8.86
N ARG A 204 10.09 -17.84 9.18
CA ARG A 204 8.96 -16.89 9.08
C ARG A 204 9.18 -15.65 9.94
N GLN A 205 9.66 -15.83 11.18
CA GLN A 205 9.94 -14.73 12.09
C GLN A 205 11.01 -13.78 11.52
N GLU A 206 12.10 -14.32 10.97
CA GLU A 206 13.17 -13.52 10.37
C GLU A 206 12.74 -12.83 9.07
N CYS A 207 11.95 -13.49 8.21
CA CYS A 207 11.36 -12.86 7.04
C CYS A 207 10.42 -11.69 7.42
N HIS A 208 9.63 -11.84 8.49
CA HIS A 208 8.72 -10.78 8.96
C HIS A 208 9.44 -9.54 9.49
N LYS A 209 10.64 -9.72 10.07
CA LYS A 209 11.50 -8.61 10.51
C LYS A 209 12.15 -7.85 9.35
N CYS A 210 12.11 -8.40 8.12
CA CYS A 210 12.73 -7.75 6.96
C CYS A 210 11.93 -6.51 6.51
N LEU A 211 12.56 -5.33 6.60
CA LEU A 211 11.96 -4.06 6.19
C LEU A 211 11.63 -4.02 4.70
N THR A 212 12.49 -4.57 3.84
CA THR A 212 12.26 -4.62 2.38
C THR A 212 11.01 -5.43 2.05
N CYS A 213 10.87 -6.64 2.63
CA CYS A 213 9.67 -7.46 2.44
C CYS A 213 8.43 -6.79 3.03
N ARG A 214 8.55 -6.14 4.20
CA ARG A 214 7.41 -5.46 4.84
C ARG A 214 6.92 -4.27 4.01
N ARG A 215 7.83 -3.50 3.41
CA ARG A 215 7.49 -2.41 2.48
C ARG A 215 6.86 -2.94 1.20
N ALA A 216 7.43 -4.00 0.60
CA ALA A 216 6.87 -4.61 -0.60
C ALA A 216 5.48 -5.25 -0.38
N LYS A 217 5.21 -5.75 0.83
CA LYS A 217 3.94 -6.37 1.22
C LYS A 217 2.88 -5.35 1.69
N SER A 218 3.15 -4.04 1.71
CA SER A 218 2.16 -3.08 2.22
C SER A 218 0.89 -3.07 1.36
N GLN A 219 -0.13 -3.79 1.80
CA GLN A 219 -1.48 -3.70 1.30
C GLN A 219 -2.18 -2.53 2.00
N SER A 220 -2.94 -1.75 1.24
CA SER A 220 -3.83 -0.75 1.81
C SER A 220 -4.80 -1.44 2.79
N CYS A 221 -4.96 -0.89 4.00
CA CYS A 221 -5.93 -1.40 4.95
C CYS A 221 -7.30 -1.54 4.27
N GLN A 222 -7.93 -2.71 4.43
CA GLN A 222 -9.34 -2.86 4.06
C GLN A 222 -10.18 -2.09 5.09
N GLN A 223 -10.46 -0.84 4.80
CA GLN A 223 -11.31 0.00 5.62
C GLN A 223 -12.79 -0.38 5.43
N LEU A 224 -13.53 -0.43 6.54
CA LEU A 224 -15.00 -0.55 6.52
C LEU A 224 -15.59 0.58 5.64
N MET A 225 -16.53 0.27 4.73
CA MET A 225 -17.25 1.27 3.93
C MET A 225 -17.98 2.13 4.94
N SER A 226 -17.70 3.43 4.93
CA SER A 226 -18.38 4.33 5.85
C SER A 226 -19.85 4.37 5.49
N ASP A 227 -20.67 4.71 6.49
CA ASP A 227 -22.08 4.99 6.25
C ASP A 227 -22.23 6.15 5.26
N LEU A 228 -23.33 6.13 4.50
CA LEU A 228 -23.64 7.20 3.57
C LEU A 228 -23.98 8.47 4.36
N PRO A 229 -23.41 9.63 4.01
CA PRO A 229 -23.76 10.88 4.69
C PRO A 229 -25.24 11.17 4.52
N SER A 230 -25.88 11.76 5.54
CA SER A 230 -27.30 12.15 5.56
C SER A 230 -27.71 12.93 4.30
N VAL A 231 -26.78 13.74 3.79
CA VAL A 231 -26.91 14.53 2.56
C VAL A 231 -27.25 13.71 1.31
N ARG A 232 -26.86 12.43 1.25
CA ARG A 232 -27.18 11.52 0.14
C ARG A 232 -28.51 10.79 0.29
N ILE A 233 -29.08 10.74 1.51
CA ILE A 233 -30.26 9.92 1.83
C ILE A 233 -31.48 10.74 2.24
N THR A 234 -31.33 12.03 2.58
CA THR A 234 -32.48 12.90 2.85
C THR A 234 -33.04 13.42 1.52
N PRO A 235 -34.33 13.24 1.21
CA PRO A 235 -34.92 13.84 0.01
C PRO A 235 -35.04 15.37 0.16
N GLY A 236 -35.05 16.08 -0.97
CA GLY A 236 -35.19 17.54 -1.00
C GLY A 236 -35.47 18.05 -2.40
N ARG A 237 -35.43 19.37 -2.62
CA ARG A 237 -35.44 19.91 -4.00
C ARG A 237 -34.23 19.36 -4.77
N PRO A 238 -34.38 18.96 -6.06
CA PRO A 238 -33.23 18.62 -6.90
C PRO A 238 -32.21 19.75 -6.90
N PHE A 239 -30.93 19.40 -6.85
CA PHE A 239 -29.82 20.37 -6.76
C PHE A 239 -29.83 21.27 -5.51
N LYS A 240 -30.59 20.95 -4.45
CA LYS A 240 -30.44 21.64 -3.16
C LYS A 240 -29.05 21.42 -2.55
N ARG A 241 -28.51 20.20 -2.67
CA ARG A 241 -27.17 19.83 -2.19
C ARG A 241 -26.39 19.23 -3.35
N VAL A 242 -25.29 19.86 -3.73
CA VAL A 242 -24.62 19.63 -5.01
C VAL A 242 -23.15 19.34 -4.80
N GLY A 243 -22.64 18.36 -5.53
CA GLY A 243 -21.21 18.10 -5.66
C GLY A 243 -20.72 18.66 -6.97
N VAL A 244 -19.55 19.27 -6.96
CA VAL A 244 -18.95 19.88 -8.14
C VAL A 244 -17.58 19.28 -8.35
N ASP A 245 -17.32 18.88 -9.59
CA ASP A 245 -16.01 18.40 -10.02
C ASP A 245 -15.72 18.79 -11.47
N PHE A 246 -14.44 18.81 -11.83
CA PHE A 246 -13.96 19.02 -13.19
C PHE A 246 -13.55 17.71 -13.85
N CYS A 247 -13.94 17.57 -15.12
CA CYS A 247 -13.53 16.48 -15.97
C CYS A 247 -12.76 17.02 -17.19
N GLY A 248 -11.62 16.43 -17.50
CA GLY A 248 -10.80 16.82 -18.65
C GLY A 248 -9.33 16.47 -18.45
N PRO A 249 -8.43 17.00 -19.31
CA PRO A 249 -8.71 17.92 -20.42
C PRO A 249 -9.29 17.22 -21.66
N PHE A 250 -10.21 17.89 -22.35
CA PHE A 250 -10.68 17.52 -23.69
C PHE A 250 -10.11 18.51 -24.72
N LEU A 251 -9.78 18.03 -25.91
CA LEU A 251 -9.31 18.91 -26.99
C LEU A 251 -10.52 19.41 -27.78
N THR A 252 -10.62 20.73 -27.93
CA THR A 252 -11.64 21.40 -28.75
C THR A 252 -10.99 22.36 -29.73
N LYS A 253 -11.70 22.67 -30.82
CA LYS A 253 -11.30 23.67 -31.82
C LYS A 253 -12.11 24.95 -31.67
N PRO A 254 -11.59 26.10 -32.13
CA PRO A 254 -12.38 27.32 -32.18
C PRO A 254 -13.43 27.20 -33.30
N ASN A 255 -14.53 27.95 -33.19
CA ASN A 255 -15.64 27.93 -34.15
C ASN A 255 -15.27 28.54 -35.53
N VAL A 256 -13.99 28.81 -35.77
CA VAL A 256 -13.48 29.30 -37.05
C VAL A 256 -13.29 28.12 -38.00
N ILE A 257 -14.04 28.13 -39.09
CA ILE A 257 -14.02 27.13 -40.16
C ILE A 257 -12.58 27.08 -40.71
N ARG A 258 -11.85 25.98 -40.42
CA ARG A 258 -10.43 25.67 -40.81
C ARG A 258 -9.31 25.97 -39.81
N SER A 259 -9.60 26.38 -38.56
CA SER A 259 -8.51 26.52 -37.58
C SER A 259 -7.88 25.16 -37.22
N LYS A 260 -6.54 25.08 -37.31
CA LYS A 260 -5.74 23.94 -36.84
C LYS A 260 -5.42 24.03 -35.34
N VAL A 261 -5.72 25.17 -34.71
CA VAL A 261 -5.42 25.42 -33.30
C VAL A 261 -6.38 24.60 -32.43
N LYS A 262 -5.81 23.86 -31.47
CA LYS A 262 -6.54 23.07 -30.50
C LYS A 262 -6.31 23.67 -29.12
N PHE A 263 -7.37 23.89 -28.37
CA PHE A 263 -7.29 24.30 -26.97
C PHE A 263 -7.83 23.21 -26.05
N LYS A 264 -7.35 23.21 -24.81
CA LYS A 264 -7.85 22.33 -23.76
C LYS A 264 -9.10 22.94 -23.18
N SER A 265 -10.21 22.23 -23.28
CA SER A 265 -11.46 22.53 -22.58
C SER A 265 -11.69 21.53 -21.47
N TYR A 266 -12.49 21.94 -20.50
CA TYR A 266 -12.85 21.18 -19.31
C TYR A 266 -14.36 21.14 -19.18
N VAL A 267 -14.87 20.13 -18.50
CA VAL A 267 -16.30 19.97 -18.24
C VAL A 267 -16.52 20.09 -16.73
N ALA A 268 -17.31 21.07 -16.32
CA ALA A 268 -17.78 21.18 -14.95
C ALA A 268 -19.03 20.32 -14.77
N LEU A 269 -18.98 19.39 -13.82
CA LEU A 269 -20.06 18.46 -13.50
C LEU A 269 -20.67 18.85 -12.16
N PHE A 270 -21.96 19.15 -12.18
CA PHE A 270 -22.77 19.43 -10.99
C PHE A 270 -23.66 18.22 -10.72
N ILE A 271 -23.50 17.58 -9.57
CA ILE A 271 -24.19 16.32 -9.24
C ILE A 271 -25.06 16.53 -8.01
N CYS A 272 -26.36 16.28 -8.14
CA CYS A 272 -27.28 16.30 -7.00
C CYS A 272 -27.00 15.12 -6.05
N MET A 273 -26.78 15.40 -4.77
CA MET A 273 -26.34 14.41 -3.79
C MET A 273 -27.35 13.29 -3.56
N TRP A 274 -28.64 13.62 -3.57
CA TRP A 274 -29.70 12.68 -3.22
C TRP A 274 -30.36 12.07 -4.47
N SER A 275 -30.69 12.87 -5.49
CA SER A 275 -31.34 12.38 -6.73
C SER A 275 -30.38 11.80 -7.76
N LYS A 276 -29.06 12.01 -7.59
CA LYS A 276 -27.99 11.62 -8.53
C LYS A 276 -28.14 12.22 -9.93
N ALA A 277 -29.00 13.23 -10.08
CA ALA A 277 -29.11 14.02 -11.29
C ALA A 277 -27.81 14.78 -11.55
N VAL A 278 -27.43 14.89 -12.83
CA VAL A 278 -26.21 15.55 -13.28
C VAL A 278 -26.60 16.75 -14.14
N HIS A 279 -25.89 17.87 -13.95
CA HIS A 279 -25.91 19.03 -14.83
C HIS A 279 -24.49 19.26 -15.34
N ILE A 280 -24.34 19.45 -16.65
CA ILE A 280 -23.03 19.44 -17.33
C ILE A 280 -22.79 20.79 -18.00
N GLU A 281 -21.62 21.39 -17.76
CA GLU A 281 -21.22 22.65 -18.38
C GLU A 281 -19.83 22.54 -19.03
N LEU A 282 -19.68 23.04 -20.25
CA LEU A 282 -18.38 23.20 -20.89
C LEU A 282 -17.69 24.48 -20.39
N VAL A 283 -16.40 24.38 -20.13
CA VAL A 283 -15.55 25.46 -19.60
C VAL A 283 -14.26 25.52 -20.40
N SER A 284 -13.81 26.73 -20.73
CA SER A 284 -12.61 26.95 -21.56
C SER A 284 -11.31 26.68 -20.84
N ASP A 285 -11.26 26.83 -19.51
CA ASP A 285 -10.07 26.61 -18.69
C ASP A 285 -10.42 26.20 -17.25
N LEU A 286 -9.40 25.95 -16.43
CA LEU A 286 -9.55 25.65 -15.00
C LEU A 286 -9.48 26.90 -14.12
N SER A 287 -9.70 28.10 -14.67
CA SER A 287 -9.64 29.33 -13.88
C SER A 287 -10.86 29.48 -12.96
N THR A 288 -10.69 30.24 -11.88
CA THR A 288 -11.79 30.62 -10.99
C THR A 288 -12.88 31.38 -11.75
N ALA A 289 -12.51 32.26 -12.70
CA ALA A 289 -13.45 33.08 -13.45
C ALA A 289 -14.35 32.24 -14.36
N ALA A 290 -13.75 31.29 -15.10
CA ALA A 290 -14.52 30.40 -15.98
C ALA A 290 -15.43 29.46 -15.18
N PHE A 291 -14.97 28.99 -14.02
CA PHE A 291 -15.82 28.24 -13.09
C PHE A 291 -16.99 29.07 -12.54
N LEU A 292 -16.77 30.32 -12.13
CA LEU A 292 -17.85 31.20 -11.66
C LEU A 292 -18.90 31.45 -12.75
N ALA A 293 -18.49 31.59 -14.01
CA ALA A 293 -19.41 31.69 -15.13
C ALA A 293 -20.25 30.42 -15.30
N ALA A 294 -19.63 29.24 -15.20
CA ALA A 294 -20.34 27.95 -15.24
C ALA A 294 -21.31 27.80 -14.04
N LEU A 295 -20.89 28.20 -12.85
CA LEU A 295 -21.73 28.21 -11.66
C LEU A 295 -22.95 29.11 -11.85
N ARG A 296 -22.78 30.33 -12.38
CA ARG A 296 -23.92 31.22 -12.68
C ARG A 296 -24.91 30.57 -13.66
N ARG A 297 -24.42 29.96 -14.74
CA ARG A 297 -25.28 29.22 -15.69
C ARG A 297 -26.04 28.07 -15.03
N PHE A 298 -25.39 27.34 -14.14
CA PHE A 298 -26.02 26.29 -13.34
C PHE A 298 -27.10 26.86 -12.41
N LEU A 299 -26.79 27.90 -11.64
CA LEU A 299 -27.73 28.54 -10.71
C LEU A 299 -28.96 29.09 -11.44
N SER A 300 -28.78 29.71 -12.61
CA SER A 300 -29.89 30.25 -13.41
C SER A 300 -30.83 29.16 -13.94
N ARG A 301 -30.34 27.93 -14.18
CA ARG A 301 -31.17 26.84 -14.70
C ARG A 301 -31.76 25.94 -13.62
N ARG A 302 -31.04 25.71 -12.52
CA ARG A 302 -31.43 24.73 -11.47
C ARG A 302 -31.87 25.39 -10.16
N GLY A 303 -31.58 26.67 -9.99
CA GLY A 303 -31.82 27.46 -8.78
C GLY A 303 -30.67 27.40 -7.77
N LEU A 304 -30.82 28.14 -6.67
CA LEU A 304 -29.78 28.22 -5.64
C LEU A 304 -29.70 26.93 -4.80
N PRO A 305 -28.51 26.32 -4.67
CA PRO A 305 -28.27 25.25 -3.72
C PRO A 305 -28.14 25.82 -2.30
N SER A 306 -28.46 25.01 -1.29
CA SER A 306 -28.08 25.29 0.10
C SER A 306 -26.63 24.91 0.37
N ASP A 307 -26.14 23.82 -0.25
CA ASP A 307 -24.81 23.27 -0.01
C ASP A 307 -24.08 22.90 -1.30
N ILE A 308 -22.82 23.31 -1.39
CA ILE A 308 -21.90 22.93 -2.47
C ILE A 308 -20.72 22.17 -1.86
N TYR A 309 -20.42 21.01 -2.43
CA TYR A 309 -19.31 20.15 -2.05
C TYR A 309 -18.28 20.10 -3.18
N SER A 310 -17.01 20.39 -2.91
CA SER A 310 -15.92 20.32 -3.91
C SER A 310 -14.61 19.80 -3.32
N ASP A 311 -13.70 19.36 -4.19
CA ASP A 311 -12.33 19.11 -3.78
C ASP A 311 -11.59 20.41 -3.42
N ASN A 312 -10.33 20.29 -3.01
CA ASN A 312 -9.48 21.40 -2.61
C ASN A 312 -8.81 22.14 -3.78
N GLY A 313 -9.34 22.02 -5.00
CA GLY A 313 -8.90 22.74 -6.19
C GLY A 313 -8.83 24.26 -5.98
N THR A 314 -7.79 24.89 -6.53
CA THR A 314 -7.54 26.32 -6.37
C THR A 314 -8.65 27.19 -6.97
N ASN A 315 -9.25 26.73 -8.07
CA ASN A 315 -10.42 27.33 -8.71
C ASN A 315 -11.66 27.34 -7.80
N PHE A 316 -11.94 26.25 -7.09
CA PHE A 316 -13.05 26.17 -6.16
C PHE A 316 -12.80 26.99 -4.89
N LYS A 317 -11.57 26.98 -4.36
CA LYS A 317 -11.18 27.86 -3.26
C LYS A 317 -11.35 29.33 -3.62
N GLY A 318 -10.92 29.72 -4.82
CA GLY A 318 -11.11 31.07 -5.34
C GLY A 318 -12.58 31.46 -5.44
N ALA A 319 -13.42 30.56 -5.96
CA ALA A 319 -14.86 30.82 -6.13
C ALA A 319 -15.60 30.90 -4.79
N ALA A 320 -15.27 30.03 -3.83
CA ALA A 320 -15.81 30.07 -2.48
C ALA A 320 -15.46 31.39 -1.77
N ASN A 321 -14.22 31.87 -1.94
CA ASN A 321 -13.79 33.16 -1.40
C ASN A 321 -14.52 34.33 -2.07
N HIS A 322 -14.71 34.28 -3.39
CA HIS A 322 -15.46 35.30 -4.12
C HIS A 322 -16.92 35.38 -3.66
N LEU A 323 -17.58 34.24 -3.50
CA LEU A 323 -18.94 34.19 -2.95
C LEU A 323 -19.00 34.76 -1.53
N ARG A 324 -18.07 34.36 -0.65
CA ARG A 324 -17.99 34.92 0.72
C ARG A 324 -17.82 36.43 0.72
N HIS A 325 -17.02 36.98 -0.19
CA HIS A 325 -16.82 38.42 -0.31
C HIS A 325 -18.11 39.13 -0.76
N LEU A 326 -18.78 38.62 -1.81
CA LEU A 326 -20.07 39.17 -2.26
C LEU A 326 -21.12 39.17 -1.15
N PHE A 327 -21.20 38.08 -0.38
CA PHE A 327 -22.13 38.02 0.74
C PHE A 327 -21.75 38.96 1.88
N ASN A 328 -20.46 39.21 2.12
CA ASN A 328 -20.03 40.19 3.12
C ASN A 328 -20.38 41.62 2.72
N ILE A 329 -20.31 41.96 1.43
CA ILE A 329 -20.74 43.28 0.92
C ILE A 329 -22.26 43.47 1.06
N ALA A 330 -23.03 42.41 0.81
CA ALA A 330 -24.50 42.45 0.90
C ALA A 330 -25.06 42.58 2.33
N LYS A 331 -24.22 42.50 3.38
CA LYS A 331 -24.63 42.58 4.80
C LYS A 331 -25.22 43.93 5.23
N GLY A 332 -25.24 44.96 4.38
CA GLY A 332 -25.65 46.32 4.72
C GLY A 332 -27.05 46.79 4.29
N SER A 333 -27.98 45.92 3.85
CA SER A 333 -29.31 46.36 3.36
C SER A 333 -30.44 45.39 3.72
N GLU A 334 -31.72 45.78 3.57
CA GLU A 334 -32.96 44.99 3.82
C GLU A 334 -32.98 43.58 3.17
N ILE A 335 -32.09 43.35 2.19
CA ILE A 335 -31.70 42.06 1.61
C ILE A 335 -31.19 41.06 2.69
N GLN A 336 -30.87 41.54 3.89
CA GLN A 336 -30.41 40.82 5.08
C GLN A 336 -31.28 39.61 5.45
N GLN A 337 -32.62 39.72 5.53
CA GLN A 337 -33.47 38.58 5.95
C GLN A 337 -33.57 37.49 4.87
N PHE A 338 -33.59 37.88 3.59
CA PHE A 338 -33.61 36.93 2.46
C PHE A 338 -32.26 36.23 2.26
N CYS A 339 -31.15 36.95 2.42
CA CYS A 339 -29.79 36.41 2.28
C CYS A 339 -29.31 35.62 3.51
N THR A 340 -29.73 35.97 4.73
CA THR A 340 -29.38 35.21 5.96
C THR A 340 -30.01 33.81 5.95
N SER A 341 -31.17 33.65 5.31
CA SER A 341 -31.90 32.37 5.22
C SER A 341 -31.41 31.44 4.09
N ASN A 342 -30.65 31.95 3.11
CA ASN A 342 -30.33 31.27 1.86
C ASN A 342 -28.81 31.18 1.55
N TYR A 343 -27.93 31.32 2.54
CA TYR A 343 -26.50 31.30 2.30
C TYR A 343 -26.04 29.93 1.74
N ILE A 344 -25.27 29.95 0.66
CA ILE A 344 -24.68 28.74 0.09
C ILE A 344 -23.52 28.29 0.98
N GLN A 345 -23.70 27.18 1.71
CA GLN A 345 -22.63 26.57 2.50
C GLN A 345 -21.67 25.81 1.59
N TRP A 346 -20.40 26.21 1.60
CA TRP A 346 -19.35 25.55 0.82
C TRP A 346 -18.55 24.59 1.69
N HIS A 347 -18.53 23.32 1.32
CA HIS A 347 -17.86 22.24 2.03
C HIS A 347 -16.71 21.68 1.19
N PHE A 348 -15.49 21.76 1.72
CA PHE A 348 -14.30 21.20 1.09
C PHE A 348 -14.05 19.79 1.62
N ILE A 349 -13.96 18.81 0.72
CA ILE A 349 -13.75 17.42 1.13
C ILE A 349 -12.27 17.19 1.47
N PRO A 350 -11.98 16.40 2.52
CA PRO A 350 -10.61 16.03 2.84
C PRO A 350 -9.93 15.31 1.64
N PRO A 351 -8.64 15.58 1.39
CA PRO A 351 -7.90 14.87 0.35
C PRO A 351 -7.95 13.36 0.58
N TYR A 352 -8.10 12.57 -0.49
CA TYR A 352 -8.17 11.10 -0.45
C TYR A 352 -9.34 10.52 0.37
N SER A 353 -10.54 11.13 0.31
CA SER A 353 -11.76 10.59 0.93
C SER A 353 -12.68 9.88 -0.09
N PRO A 354 -12.44 8.60 -0.45
CA PRO A 354 -13.20 7.88 -1.47
C PRO A 354 -14.69 7.72 -1.15
N ASN A 355 -15.09 7.80 0.13
CA ASN A 355 -16.50 7.70 0.52
C ASN A 355 -17.29 8.92 0.04
N HIS A 356 -16.69 10.11 0.14
CA HIS A 356 -17.22 11.35 -0.40
C HIS A 356 -17.06 11.40 -1.92
N GLY A 357 -15.90 10.98 -2.44
CA GLY A 357 -15.54 10.96 -3.86
C GLY A 357 -16.35 9.99 -4.73
N GLY A 358 -16.77 8.85 -4.21
CA GLY A 358 -17.29 7.74 -5.03
C GLY A 358 -18.55 8.06 -5.85
N LEU A 359 -19.39 9.00 -5.41
CA LEU A 359 -20.54 9.43 -6.20
C LEU A 359 -20.10 10.28 -7.41
N TRP A 360 -19.18 11.21 -7.19
CA TRP A 360 -18.66 12.07 -8.26
C TRP A 360 -17.80 11.25 -9.21
N GLU A 361 -16.93 10.39 -8.70
CA GLU A 361 -16.12 9.47 -9.50
C GLU A 361 -16.98 8.57 -10.40
N ALA A 362 -18.09 8.04 -9.90
CA ALA A 362 -19.01 7.23 -10.70
C ALA A 362 -19.67 8.04 -11.84
N SER A 363 -20.17 9.24 -11.54
CA SER A 363 -20.78 10.13 -12.53
C SER A 363 -19.75 10.66 -13.55
N ILE A 364 -18.53 10.97 -13.13
CA ILE A 364 -17.42 11.38 -13.99
C ILE A 364 -17.00 10.23 -14.89
N LYS A 365 -16.87 9.02 -14.35
CA LYS A 365 -16.55 7.82 -15.13
C LYS A 365 -17.61 7.55 -16.18
N LEU A 366 -18.90 7.73 -15.83
CA LEU A 366 -20.01 7.58 -16.76
C LEU A 366 -19.98 8.67 -17.85
N ALA A 367 -19.79 9.94 -17.48
CA ALA A 367 -19.68 11.05 -18.44
C ALA A 367 -18.49 10.86 -19.39
N LYS A 368 -17.31 10.49 -18.87
CA LYS A 368 -16.13 10.13 -19.67
C LYS A 368 -16.42 8.96 -20.60
N HIS A 369 -17.10 7.93 -20.11
CA HIS A 369 -17.45 6.76 -20.92
C HIS A 369 -18.32 7.13 -22.14
N HIS A 370 -19.35 7.95 -21.95
CA HIS A 370 -20.17 8.44 -23.06
C HIS A 370 -19.36 9.34 -24.00
N LEU A 371 -18.58 10.29 -23.47
CA LEU A 371 -17.75 11.18 -24.29
C LEU A 371 -16.72 10.43 -25.13
N THR A 372 -16.01 9.45 -24.56
CA THR A 372 -15.01 8.66 -25.30
C THR A 372 -15.65 7.84 -26.43
N ARG A 373 -16.82 7.24 -26.21
CA ARG A 373 -17.50 6.45 -27.26
C ARG A 373 -18.07 7.33 -28.38
N VAL A 374 -18.64 8.48 -28.03
CA VAL A 374 -19.33 9.33 -29.00
C VAL A 374 -18.35 10.18 -29.80
N CYS A 375 -17.33 10.76 -29.15
CA CYS A 375 -16.34 11.59 -29.84
C CYS A 375 -15.26 10.79 -30.59
N LYS A 376 -14.96 9.55 -30.19
CA LYS A 376 -13.87 8.74 -30.79
C LYS A 376 -12.58 9.58 -31.02
N SER A 377 -12.19 9.80 -32.28
CA SER A 377 -11.03 10.60 -32.72
C SER A 377 -11.40 11.97 -33.31
N THR A 378 -12.69 12.34 -33.35
CA THR A 378 -13.14 13.62 -33.88
C THR A 378 -12.98 14.72 -32.84
N ILE A 379 -12.46 15.87 -33.27
CA ILE A 379 -12.26 17.04 -32.43
C ILE A 379 -13.34 18.05 -32.77
N LEU A 380 -14.28 18.21 -31.83
CA LEU A 380 -15.42 19.11 -31.94
C LEU A 380 -15.02 20.55 -31.61
N ASN A 381 -15.77 21.50 -32.15
CA ASN A 381 -15.70 22.90 -31.74
C ASN A 381 -16.45 23.13 -30.41
N PHE A 382 -16.41 24.35 -29.88
CA PHE A 382 -16.98 24.64 -28.55
C PHE A 382 -18.52 24.48 -28.51
N GLU A 383 -19.22 24.89 -29.57
CA GLU A 383 -20.68 24.79 -29.68
C GLU A 383 -21.16 23.35 -29.91
N GLU A 384 -20.48 22.62 -30.78
CA GLU A 384 -20.71 21.20 -31.05
C GLU A 384 -20.51 20.38 -29.78
N MET A 385 -19.42 20.63 -29.05
CA MET A 385 -19.14 19.96 -27.78
C MET A 385 -20.20 20.30 -26.72
N THR A 386 -20.64 21.55 -26.64
CA THR A 386 -21.70 21.98 -25.71
C THR A 386 -23.02 21.26 -26.02
N THR A 387 -23.39 21.19 -27.30
CA THR A 387 -24.61 20.50 -27.75
C THR A 387 -24.56 19.02 -27.41
N LEU A 388 -23.42 18.37 -27.68
CA LEU A 388 -23.24 16.97 -27.36
C LEU A 388 -23.32 16.71 -25.84
N LEU A 389 -22.71 17.58 -25.02
CA LEU A 389 -22.79 17.45 -23.57
C LEU A 389 -24.23 17.57 -23.05
N CYS A 390 -25.08 18.41 -23.66
CA CYS A 390 -26.49 18.49 -23.31
C CYS A 390 -27.24 17.18 -23.60
N GLN A 391 -26.94 16.53 -24.74
CA GLN A 391 -27.52 15.22 -25.07
C GLN A 391 -27.03 14.13 -24.12
N ILE A 392 -25.73 14.14 -23.78
CA ILE A 392 -25.15 13.20 -22.80
C ILE A 392 -25.77 13.41 -21.41
N GLU A 393 -26.04 14.65 -21.01
CA GLU A 393 -26.75 14.97 -19.77
C GLU A 393 -28.14 14.33 -19.76
N ALA A 394 -28.91 14.47 -20.84
CA ALA A 394 -30.25 13.86 -20.96
C ALA A 394 -30.19 12.32 -20.87
N CYS A 395 -29.23 11.68 -21.54
CA CYS A 395 -29.00 10.24 -21.45
C CYS A 395 -28.63 9.79 -20.04
N ILE A 396 -27.67 10.46 -19.39
CA ILE A 396 -27.23 10.13 -18.04
C ILE A 396 -28.38 10.28 -17.06
N ASN A 397 -29.21 11.31 -17.19
CA ASN A 397 -30.35 11.52 -16.32
C ASN A 397 -31.52 10.57 -16.60
N SER A 398 -31.55 9.87 -17.74
CA SER A 398 -32.56 8.85 -18.05
C SER A 398 -32.14 7.43 -17.64
N ARG A 399 -31.00 7.28 -16.95
CA ARG A 399 -30.53 5.98 -16.45
C ARG A 399 -31.37 5.49 -15.25
N PRO A 400 -31.60 4.18 -15.10
CA PRO A 400 -32.29 3.63 -13.95
C PRO A 400 -31.46 3.77 -12.66
N LEU A 401 -32.10 4.15 -11.56
CA LEU A 401 -31.51 4.25 -10.21
C LEU A 401 -31.57 2.92 -9.45
N THR A 402 -32.50 2.04 -9.83
CA THR A 402 -32.71 0.70 -9.28
C THR A 402 -32.57 -0.34 -10.40
N PRO A 403 -32.24 -1.60 -10.07
CA PRO A 403 -32.28 -2.69 -11.05
C PRO A 403 -33.66 -2.76 -11.70
N LEU A 404 -33.70 -3.03 -13.01
CA LEU A 404 -34.94 -3.20 -13.75
C LEU A 404 -35.69 -4.44 -13.23
N SER A 405 -36.97 -4.28 -12.92
CA SER A 405 -37.85 -5.41 -12.61
C SER A 405 -38.08 -6.24 -13.86
N SER A 406 -38.18 -7.56 -13.69
CA SER A 406 -38.54 -8.50 -14.76
C SER A 406 -40.06 -8.65 -14.94
N ASP A 407 -40.86 -8.00 -14.09
CA ASP A 407 -42.32 -8.04 -14.16
C ASP A 407 -42.84 -7.06 -15.23
N PRO A 408 -43.58 -7.52 -16.26
CA PRO A 408 -44.15 -6.65 -17.29
C PRO A 408 -45.28 -5.73 -16.78
N SER A 409 -45.80 -5.95 -15.57
CA SER A 409 -46.77 -5.07 -14.91
C SER A 409 -46.14 -3.93 -14.10
N ASP A 410 -44.82 -3.98 -13.88
CA ASP A 410 -44.09 -2.92 -13.20
C ASP A 410 -43.86 -1.71 -14.11
N ILE A 411 -44.25 -0.53 -13.61
CA ILE A 411 -44.01 0.76 -14.27
C ILE A 411 -42.49 0.99 -14.40
N SER A 412 -42.08 1.56 -15.53
CA SER A 412 -40.70 1.88 -15.93
C SER A 412 -39.77 2.31 -14.77
N ALA A 413 -38.48 1.96 -14.89
CA ALA A 413 -37.51 2.18 -13.81
C ALA A 413 -37.37 3.66 -13.43
N LEU A 414 -37.21 3.89 -12.12
CA LEU A 414 -37.00 5.22 -11.55
C LEU A 414 -35.68 5.82 -12.03
N THR A 415 -35.72 7.01 -12.64
CA THR A 415 -34.54 7.71 -13.19
C THR A 415 -34.32 9.08 -12.54
N PRO A 416 -33.11 9.64 -12.58
CA PRO A 416 -32.88 11.03 -12.16
C PRO A 416 -33.78 12.05 -12.89
N GLY A 417 -34.13 11.79 -14.15
CA GLY A 417 -35.01 12.61 -14.98
C GLY A 417 -36.38 12.80 -14.36
N HIS A 418 -36.92 11.75 -13.73
CA HIS A 418 -38.21 11.84 -13.04
C HIS A 418 -38.21 12.90 -11.93
N PHE A 419 -37.05 13.13 -11.28
CA PHE A 419 -36.93 14.18 -10.28
C PHE A 419 -36.80 15.59 -10.86
N LEU A 420 -36.40 15.71 -12.13
CA LEU A 420 -36.20 17.00 -12.80
C LEU A 420 -37.45 17.47 -13.54
N ILE A 421 -38.11 16.56 -14.25
CA ILE A 421 -39.21 16.86 -15.18
C ILE A 421 -40.44 15.97 -15.00
N GLY A 422 -40.40 14.95 -14.13
CA GLY A 422 -41.52 14.04 -13.87
C GLY A 422 -41.54 12.75 -14.70
N SER A 423 -40.68 12.63 -15.72
CA SER A 423 -40.50 11.44 -16.57
C SER A 423 -39.02 11.25 -16.95
N SER A 424 -38.69 10.20 -17.71
CA SER A 424 -37.36 10.11 -18.32
C SER A 424 -37.22 11.17 -19.42
N LEU A 425 -36.02 11.76 -19.58
CA LEU A 425 -35.77 12.84 -20.53
C LEU A 425 -35.76 12.39 -21.99
N LEU A 426 -35.75 11.08 -22.22
CA LEU A 426 -35.76 10.46 -23.55
C LEU A 426 -37.12 9.87 -23.93
N ASP A 427 -38.12 9.95 -23.04
CA ASP A 427 -39.45 9.41 -23.31
C ASP A 427 -40.13 10.24 -24.40
N LEU A 428 -40.83 9.57 -25.32
CA LEU A 428 -41.66 10.25 -26.31
C LEU A 428 -42.79 11.00 -25.59
N PRO A 429 -43.15 12.23 -26.01
CA PRO A 429 -44.32 12.90 -25.47
C PRO A 429 -45.54 12.00 -25.73
N GLU A 430 -46.27 11.66 -24.68
CA GLU A 430 -47.50 10.88 -24.83
C GLU A 430 -48.44 11.60 -25.80
N PRO A 431 -49.00 10.91 -26.82
CA PRO A 431 -50.07 11.51 -27.61
C PRO A 431 -51.17 11.88 -26.62
N THR A 432 -51.59 13.15 -26.65
CA THR A 432 -52.69 13.65 -25.82
C THR A 432 -54.00 13.03 -26.31
N ASN A 433 -54.20 11.74 -26.02
CA ASN A 433 -55.42 11.06 -26.36
C ASN A 433 -56.48 11.43 -25.32
N ALA A 434 -57.46 12.19 -25.80
CA ALA A 434 -58.75 12.50 -25.20
C ALA A 434 -58.73 12.95 -23.73
N GLN A 435 -58.80 14.27 -23.55
CA GLN A 435 -59.12 14.89 -22.27
C GLN A 435 -60.45 14.34 -21.71
N LEU A 436 -60.38 13.42 -20.74
CA LEU A 436 -61.46 13.29 -19.77
C LEU A 436 -61.47 14.61 -18.96
N LYS A 437 -62.56 15.39 -19.08
CA LYS A 437 -62.80 16.62 -18.31
C LYS A 437 -63.03 16.29 -16.83
N LEU A 438 -61.98 15.84 -16.14
CA LEU A 438 -62.00 15.72 -14.69
C LEU A 438 -61.97 17.14 -14.07
N PRO A 439 -62.71 17.39 -12.98
CA PRO A 439 -62.61 18.64 -12.22
C PRO A 439 -61.15 18.91 -11.84
N LEU A 440 -60.73 20.18 -11.89
CA LEU A 440 -59.37 20.61 -11.53
C LEU A 440 -58.94 20.09 -10.15
N SER A 441 -59.87 19.97 -9.20
CA SER A 441 -59.63 19.41 -7.86
C SER A 441 -59.26 17.92 -7.88
N VAL A 442 -59.95 17.11 -8.68
CA VAL A 442 -59.69 15.67 -8.83
C VAL A 442 -58.37 15.46 -9.58
N ARG A 443 -58.12 16.23 -10.65
CA ARG A 443 -56.85 16.19 -11.38
C ARG A 443 -55.67 16.62 -10.50
N TRP A 444 -55.86 17.61 -9.63
CA TRP A 444 -54.84 18.02 -8.67
C TRP A 444 -54.60 16.95 -7.60
N GLN A 445 -55.65 16.29 -7.09
CA GLN A 445 -55.52 15.14 -6.19
C GLN A 445 -54.77 13.97 -6.87
N THR A 446 -55.09 13.65 -8.12
CA THR A 446 -54.37 12.60 -8.89
C THR A 446 -52.88 12.93 -9.04
N ILE A 447 -52.52 14.19 -9.34
CA ILE A 447 -51.12 14.63 -9.43
C ILE A 447 -50.41 14.51 -8.07
N GLN A 448 -51.09 14.86 -6.97
CA GLN A 448 -50.54 14.72 -5.61
C GLN A 448 -50.37 13.26 -5.21
N ASP A 449 -51.29 12.38 -5.60
CA ASP A 449 -51.24 10.96 -5.31
C ASP A 449 -50.16 10.25 -6.13
N GLN A 450 -50.00 10.60 -7.41
CA GLN A 450 -48.87 10.16 -8.25
C GLN A 450 -47.52 10.59 -7.63
N ARG A 451 -47.43 11.84 -7.15
CA ARG A 451 -46.25 12.35 -6.45
C ARG A 451 -45.99 11.56 -5.15
N LYS A 452 -47.00 11.26 -4.35
CA LYS A 452 -46.87 10.46 -3.12
C LYS A 452 -46.42 9.02 -3.42
N GLN A 453 -47.01 8.37 -4.42
CA GLN A 453 -46.61 7.03 -4.86
C GLN A 453 -45.15 7.01 -5.33
N PHE A 454 -44.74 8.02 -6.10
CA PHE A 454 -43.35 8.19 -6.52
C PHE A 454 -42.37 8.30 -5.34
N TRP A 455 -42.68 9.12 -4.34
CA TRP A 455 -41.84 9.22 -3.13
C TRP A 455 -41.82 7.93 -2.31
N SER A 456 -42.95 7.22 -2.23
CA SER A 456 -43.04 5.91 -1.58
C SER A 456 -42.17 4.86 -2.27
N ARG A 457 -42.16 4.83 -3.62
CA ARG A 457 -41.29 3.95 -4.41
C ARG A 457 -39.82 4.28 -4.20
N TRP A 458 -39.43 5.55 -4.26
CA TRP A 458 -38.04 5.94 -3.99
C TRP A 458 -37.60 5.52 -2.57
N SER A 459 -38.41 5.77 -1.54
CA SER A 459 -38.05 5.39 -0.16
C SER A 459 -37.95 3.89 0.03
N ARG A 460 -38.73 3.10 -0.72
CA ARG A 460 -38.76 1.65 -0.60
C ARG A 460 -37.67 1.02 -1.45
N GLU A 461 -37.71 1.23 -2.75
CA GLU A 461 -36.83 0.53 -3.69
C GLU A 461 -35.40 1.07 -3.63
N TYR A 462 -35.22 2.40 -3.68
CA TYR A 462 -33.89 3.00 -3.80
C TYR A 462 -33.10 2.98 -2.48
N LEU A 463 -33.74 3.30 -1.36
CA LEU A 463 -33.04 3.26 -0.06
C LEU A 463 -32.67 1.83 0.36
N HIS A 464 -33.52 0.83 0.09
CA HIS A 464 -33.16 -0.57 0.32
C HIS A 464 -31.98 -1.01 -0.55
N HIS A 465 -31.91 -0.57 -1.82
CA HIS A 465 -30.75 -0.86 -2.66
C HIS A 465 -29.45 -0.26 -2.09
N LEU A 466 -29.50 0.93 -1.50
CA LEU A 466 -28.33 1.58 -0.88
C LEU A 466 -27.82 0.90 0.40
N GLN A 467 -28.60 0.00 1.02
CA GLN A 467 -28.14 -0.77 2.19
C GLN A 467 -27.08 -1.82 1.81
N HIS A 468 -27.07 -2.29 0.57
CA HIS A 468 -26.15 -3.33 0.11
C HIS A 468 -24.70 -2.81 0.02
N ARG A 469 -23.73 -3.58 0.55
CA ARG A 469 -22.29 -3.22 0.57
C ARG A 469 -21.49 -4.14 -0.36
N PRO A 470 -21.48 -3.89 -1.68
CA PRO A 470 -20.96 -4.84 -2.68
C PRO A 470 -19.45 -5.08 -2.60
N LYS A 471 -18.68 -4.17 -1.97
CA LYS A 471 -17.21 -4.31 -1.83
C LYS A 471 -16.80 -5.55 -1.03
N TRP A 472 -17.72 -6.19 -0.31
CA TRP A 472 -17.44 -7.34 0.57
C TRP A 472 -18.11 -8.65 0.14
N ALA A 473 -18.93 -8.63 -0.91
CA ALA A 473 -19.52 -9.85 -1.48
C ALA A 473 -18.51 -10.65 -2.32
N SER A 474 -17.30 -10.12 -2.54
CA SER A 474 -16.24 -10.75 -3.31
C SER A 474 -14.94 -10.69 -2.51
N PRO A 475 -14.48 -11.81 -1.89
CA PRO A 475 -13.12 -11.86 -1.38
C PRO A 475 -12.16 -11.68 -2.56
N LYS A 476 -11.23 -10.73 -2.44
CA LYS A 476 -10.14 -10.55 -3.42
C LYS A 476 -8.98 -11.49 -3.14
#